data_AF-A0A935QHY1-F1
#
_entry.id   AF-A0A935QHY1-F1
#
_cell.length_a   1.000
_cell.length_b   1.000
_cell.length_c   1.000
_cell.angle_alpha   90.00
_cell.angle_beta   90.00
_cell.angle_gamma   90.00
#
_symmetry.space_group_name_H-M   'P 1'
#
loop_
_entity.id
_entity.type
_entity.pdbx_description
1 polymer ?
#
loop_
_entity_poly.entity_id
_entity_poly.type
_entity_poly.pdbx_seq_one_letter_code
_entity_poly.pdbx_strand_id
1 'polypeptide(L)'
;MTDLDLNRELRDQIDWHWRHQARGALAGLTDAEYFWEPVPGCWNVRPRGTGTASIQAGEGPMTIDFAFPEPVPAPVTTIAWRLGHVIVGVLAMRNASHFGGPPLDYGSFRYAPTAQEALDQLDAEYAGWLAGVKSLGGWGLAEKCGPAEGPYADRSMVTLVLHIHRELIHHLAEIALLRDLYRQLHQPEDRPDAQPDGRPDAQPDGRPDGRPDGLATRALR
;
A
#
# COMPACT_ATOMS: atom_id res chain seq x y z
N MET A 1 -3.54 -5.91 40.73
CA MET A 1 -3.72 -5.94 39.26
C MET A 1 -2.42 -5.43 38.68
N THR A 2 -1.76 -6.21 37.83
CA THR A 2 -0.55 -5.74 37.12
C THR A 2 -0.95 -4.58 36.23
N ASP A 3 -0.34 -3.42 36.44
CA ASP A 3 -0.53 -2.25 35.62
C ASP A 3 -0.07 -2.61 34.19
N LEU A 4 -0.98 -2.57 33.23
CA LEU A 4 -0.64 -2.84 31.83
C LEU A 4 0.17 -1.65 31.33
N ASP A 5 1.37 -1.91 30.81
CA ASP A 5 2.16 -0.87 30.13
C ASP A 5 1.52 -0.56 28.76
N LEU A 6 0.40 0.16 28.78
CA LEU A 6 -0.39 0.51 27.61
C LEU A 6 0.43 1.29 26.58
N ASN A 7 1.37 2.12 27.04
CA ASN A 7 2.27 2.84 26.14
C ASN A 7 3.11 1.87 25.31
N ARG A 8 3.69 0.86 25.96
CA ARG A 8 4.40 -0.20 25.27
C ARG A 8 3.50 -0.98 24.31
N GLU A 9 2.31 -1.41 24.74
CA GLU A 9 1.43 -2.21 23.89
C GLU A 9 0.98 -1.46 22.61
N LEU A 10 0.69 -0.16 22.71
CA LEU A 10 0.35 0.67 21.55
C LEU A 10 1.51 0.74 20.56
N ARG A 11 2.73 0.97 21.06
CA ARG A 11 3.93 1.04 20.22
C ARG A 11 4.28 -0.31 19.61
N ASP A 12 4.20 -1.38 20.37
CA ASP A 12 4.52 -2.74 19.93
C ASP A 12 3.56 -3.18 18.81
N GLN A 13 2.27 -2.80 18.86
CA GLN A 13 1.32 -3.04 17.78
C GLN A 13 1.80 -2.44 16.45
N ILE A 14 2.08 -1.13 16.43
CA ILE A 14 2.40 -0.45 15.18
C ILE A 14 3.81 -0.76 14.69
N ASP A 15 4.77 -0.97 15.59
CA ASP A 15 6.14 -1.39 15.26
C ASP A 15 6.16 -2.81 14.68
N TRP A 16 5.35 -3.72 15.23
CA TRP A 16 5.20 -5.05 14.65
C TRP A 16 4.60 -4.99 13.24
N HIS A 17 3.49 -4.27 13.05
CA HIS A 17 2.89 -4.08 11.72
C HIS A 17 3.88 -3.46 10.73
N TRP A 18 4.60 -2.42 11.16
CA TRP A 18 5.59 -1.74 10.36
C TRP A 18 6.69 -2.68 9.84
N ARG A 19 7.32 -3.44 10.74
CA ARG A 19 8.45 -4.32 10.42
C ARG A 19 8.05 -5.54 9.60
N HIS A 20 6.87 -6.11 9.86
CA HIS A 20 6.49 -7.41 9.31
C HIS A 20 5.52 -7.34 8.14
N GLN A 21 4.76 -6.26 7.99
CA GLN A 21 3.71 -6.15 6.98
C GLN A 21 3.86 -4.94 6.07
N ALA A 22 4.23 -3.78 6.59
CA ALA A 22 4.25 -2.56 5.80
C ALA A 22 5.58 -2.29 5.10
N ARG A 23 6.68 -2.04 5.85
CA ARG A 23 7.88 -1.44 5.26
C ARG A 23 8.58 -2.35 4.26
N GLY A 24 8.59 -3.66 4.52
CA GLY A 24 9.11 -4.67 3.59
C GLY A 24 8.32 -4.73 2.27
N ALA A 25 6.99 -4.56 2.33
CA ALA A 25 6.13 -4.50 1.14
C ALA A 25 6.38 -3.24 0.29
N LEU A 26 7.12 -2.25 0.79
CA LEU A 26 7.54 -1.05 0.06
C LEU A 26 9.01 -1.09 -0.41
N ALA A 27 9.76 -2.13 -0.07
CA ALA A 27 11.16 -2.24 -0.46
C ALA A 27 11.31 -2.29 -2.00
N GLY A 28 12.15 -1.41 -2.55
CA GLY A 28 12.36 -1.28 -4.00
C GLY A 28 11.18 -0.66 -4.76
N LEU A 29 10.33 0.13 -4.11
CA LEU A 29 9.23 0.84 -4.78
C LEU A 29 9.82 1.73 -5.88
N THR A 30 9.39 1.54 -7.12
CA THR A 30 9.88 2.33 -8.26
C THR A 30 9.02 3.57 -8.49
N ASP A 31 9.54 4.57 -9.19
CA ASP A 31 8.76 5.74 -9.59
C ASP A 31 7.56 5.36 -10.48
N ALA A 32 7.71 4.32 -11.30
CA ALA A 32 6.63 3.80 -12.14
C ALA A 32 5.51 3.17 -11.31
N GLU A 33 5.85 2.40 -10.26
CA GLU A 33 4.89 1.90 -9.27
C GLU A 33 4.22 3.06 -8.50
N TYR A 34 5.03 4.02 -8.04
CA TYR A 34 4.61 5.14 -7.19
C TYR A 34 3.57 6.03 -7.89
N PHE A 35 3.81 6.39 -9.14
CA PHE A 35 2.91 7.25 -9.93
C PHE A 35 1.83 6.49 -10.71
N TRP A 36 1.77 5.16 -10.61
CA TRP A 36 0.81 4.36 -11.38
C TRP A 36 -0.64 4.72 -11.09
N GLU A 37 -1.41 4.91 -12.17
CA GLU A 37 -2.84 5.21 -12.14
C GLU A 37 -3.64 3.94 -12.47
N PRO A 38 -4.25 3.27 -11.47
CA PRO A 38 -4.92 1.98 -11.67
C PRO A 38 -6.23 2.11 -12.45
N VAL A 39 -6.87 3.29 -12.41
CA VAL A 39 -8.13 3.60 -13.10
C VAL A 39 -8.10 5.03 -13.61
N PRO A 40 -8.83 5.35 -14.70
CA PRO A 40 -8.97 6.73 -15.18
C PRO A 40 -9.56 7.65 -14.10
N GLY A 41 -9.04 8.87 -14.01
CA GLY A 41 -9.55 9.89 -13.09
C GLY A 41 -9.18 9.69 -11.62
N CYS A 42 -8.22 8.81 -11.31
CA CYS A 42 -7.70 8.67 -9.96
C CYS A 42 -6.96 9.93 -9.48
N TRP A 43 -6.94 10.15 -8.17
CA TRP A 43 -6.16 11.19 -7.53
C TRP A 43 -4.72 10.76 -7.31
N ASN A 44 -3.79 11.65 -7.63
CA ASN A 44 -2.36 11.38 -7.60
C ASN A 44 -1.57 12.54 -6.96
N VAL A 45 -0.27 12.31 -6.73
CA VAL A 45 0.72 13.40 -6.59
C VAL A 45 1.24 13.69 -7.99
N ARG A 46 1.21 14.95 -8.40
CA ARG A 46 1.45 15.37 -9.78
C ARG A 46 2.42 16.54 -9.85
N PRO A 47 3.17 16.69 -10.96
CA PRO A 47 3.84 17.94 -11.25
C PRO A 47 2.84 19.10 -11.19
N ARG A 48 3.25 20.20 -10.56
CA ARG A 48 2.40 21.38 -10.34
C ARG A 48 1.80 21.86 -11.66
N GLY A 49 0.49 22.08 -11.67
CA GLY A 49 -0.24 22.57 -12.83
C GLY A 49 -0.66 21.49 -13.82
N THR A 50 -0.40 20.21 -13.53
CA THR A 50 -0.85 19.08 -14.36
C THR A 50 -2.05 18.34 -13.78
N GLY A 51 -2.43 18.62 -12.53
CA GLY A 51 -3.61 18.03 -11.89
C GLY A 51 -4.91 18.61 -12.42
N THR A 52 -5.97 17.80 -12.35
CA THR A 52 -7.33 18.18 -12.76
C THR A 52 -8.30 18.24 -11.58
N ALA A 53 -7.85 17.89 -10.38
CA ALA A 53 -8.64 18.01 -9.17
C ALA A 53 -8.90 19.50 -8.82
N SER A 54 -10.02 19.75 -8.13
CA SER A 54 -10.44 21.12 -7.78
C SER A 54 -9.50 21.80 -6.79
N ILE A 55 -8.77 21.01 -5.99
CA ILE A 55 -7.71 21.47 -5.10
C ILE A 55 -6.43 20.73 -5.48
N GLN A 56 -5.33 21.49 -5.57
CA GLN A 56 -3.97 20.98 -5.78
C GLN A 56 -3.07 21.59 -4.71
N ALA A 57 -2.79 20.83 -3.65
CA ALA A 57 -2.09 21.32 -2.48
C ALA A 57 -0.61 20.90 -2.48
N GLY A 58 0.25 21.70 -1.84
CA GLY A 58 1.67 21.39 -1.66
C GLY A 58 2.57 22.53 -2.09
N GLU A 59 3.80 22.51 -1.58
CA GLU A 59 4.89 23.41 -1.93
C GLU A 59 5.83 22.76 -2.95
N GLY A 60 6.54 23.58 -3.74
CA GLY A 60 7.57 23.10 -4.66
C GLY A 60 7.01 22.51 -5.96
N PRO A 61 7.70 21.56 -6.60
CA PRO A 61 7.37 21.12 -7.95
C PRO A 61 6.17 20.16 -8.03
N MET A 62 5.76 19.56 -6.92
CA MET A 62 4.69 18.56 -6.87
C MET A 62 3.49 19.08 -6.07
N THR A 63 2.30 18.61 -6.42
CA THR A 63 1.04 18.87 -5.72
C THR A 63 0.23 17.60 -5.58
N ILE A 64 -0.50 17.45 -4.49
CA ILE A 64 -1.46 16.37 -4.29
C ILE A 64 -2.86 16.80 -4.74
N ASP A 65 -3.54 15.93 -5.47
CA ASP A 65 -4.93 16.12 -5.89
C ASP A 65 -5.89 15.99 -4.70
N PHE A 66 -6.85 16.91 -4.56
CA PHE A 66 -7.87 16.85 -3.51
C PHE A 66 -9.15 17.58 -3.94
N ALA A 67 -10.21 17.45 -3.13
CA ALA A 67 -11.41 18.26 -3.28
C ALA A 67 -12.12 18.41 -1.92
N PHE A 68 -12.76 19.57 -1.71
CA PHE A 68 -13.60 19.81 -0.55
C PHE A 68 -14.90 20.56 -0.96
N PRO A 69 -16.10 20.02 -0.69
CA PRO A 69 -16.34 18.69 -0.11
C PRO A 69 -15.85 17.56 -1.03
N GLU A 70 -15.62 16.38 -0.46
CA GLU A 70 -15.19 15.20 -1.22
C GLU A 70 -16.27 14.80 -2.25
N PRO A 71 -15.89 14.41 -3.49
CA PRO A 71 -16.82 13.92 -4.49
C PRO A 71 -17.49 12.60 -4.05
N VAL A 72 -18.67 12.32 -4.58
CA VAL A 72 -19.38 11.04 -4.35
C VAL A 72 -19.68 10.37 -5.69
N PRO A 73 -19.09 9.20 -5.99
CA PRO A 73 -18.08 8.49 -5.20
C PRO A 73 -16.73 9.23 -5.17
N ALA A 74 -15.96 8.99 -4.10
CA ALA A 74 -14.59 9.49 -4.02
C ALA A 74 -13.71 8.84 -5.11
N PRO A 75 -12.82 9.59 -5.77
CA PRO A 75 -11.90 9.01 -6.73
C PRO A 75 -10.97 7.98 -6.07
N VAL A 76 -10.61 6.93 -6.80
CA VAL A 76 -9.52 6.02 -6.39
C VAL A 76 -8.25 6.85 -6.27
N THR A 77 -7.44 6.59 -5.24
CA THR A 77 -6.15 7.26 -5.03
C THR A 77 -5.00 6.36 -5.50
N THR A 78 -3.85 6.92 -5.86
CA THR A 78 -2.65 6.16 -6.24
C THR A 78 -1.79 5.79 -5.03
N ILE A 79 -0.69 5.06 -5.25
CA ILE A 79 0.34 4.83 -4.23
C ILE A 79 0.94 6.16 -3.77
N ALA A 80 1.33 7.04 -4.71
CA ALA A 80 1.88 8.35 -4.37
C ALA A 80 0.92 9.20 -3.55
N TRP A 81 -0.37 9.21 -3.90
CA TRP A 81 -1.37 9.93 -3.13
C TRP A 81 -1.51 9.38 -1.71
N ARG A 82 -1.62 8.05 -1.55
CA ARG A 82 -1.76 7.43 -0.22
C ARG A 82 -0.52 7.64 0.65
N LEU A 83 0.68 7.58 0.07
CA LEU A 83 1.90 7.93 0.79
C LEU A 83 1.87 9.41 1.21
N GLY A 84 1.51 10.33 0.30
CA GLY A 84 1.34 11.75 0.65
C GLY A 84 0.34 11.97 1.79
N HIS A 85 -0.80 11.28 1.76
CA HIS A 85 -1.81 11.34 2.83
C HIS A 85 -1.26 10.82 4.16
N VAL A 86 -0.62 9.65 4.19
CA VAL A 86 -0.05 9.06 5.40
C VAL A 86 1.06 9.94 5.97
N ILE A 87 1.95 10.43 5.12
CA ILE A 87 3.07 11.26 5.53
C ILE A 87 2.54 12.57 6.14
N VAL A 88 1.66 13.29 5.43
CA VAL A 88 1.23 14.63 5.86
C VAL A 88 0.05 14.57 6.82
N GLY A 89 -1.05 14.03 6.31
CA GLY A 89 -2.36 14.03 6.94
C GLY A 89 -2.55 12.97 8.02
N VAL A 90 -1.55 12.16 8.32
CA VAL A 90 -1.57 11.21 9.45
C VAL A 90 -0.40 11.48 10.39
N LEU A 91 0.83 11.51 9.89
CA LEU A 91 2.03 11.62 10.74
C LEU A 91 2.49 13.05 10.96
N ALA A 92 2.90 13.76 9.91
CA ALA A 92 3.67 14.99 10.01
C ALA A 92 2.89 16.12 10.70
N MET A 93 1.60 16.29 10.39
CA MET A 93 0.75 17.27 11.09
C MET A 93 0.61 16.96 12.59
N ARG A 94 0.65 15.68 12.97
CA ARG A 94 0.53 15.25 14.38
C ARG A 94 1.87 15.39 15.10
N ASN A 95 2.97 15.06 14.43
CA ASN A 95 4.30 15.35 14.93
C ASN A 95 4.50 16.84 15.19
N ALA A 96 4.03 17.70 14.27
CA ALA A 96 4.05 19.14 14.44
C ALA A 96 3.21 19.62 15.62
N SER A 97 1.99 19.10 15.75
CA SER A 97 1.03 19.56 16.76
C SER A 97 1.33 19.04 18.17
N HIS A 98 1.88 17.84 18.30
CA HIS A 98 1.99 17.14 19.59
C HIS A 98 3.41 16.84 20.04
N PHE A 99 4.37 16.75 19.11
CA PHE A 99 5.71 16.25 19.40
C PHE A 99 6.85 17.18 18.96
N GLY A 100 6.54 18.46 18.72
CA GLY A 100 7.53 19.50 18.46
C GLY A 100 8.16 19.47 17.06
N GLY A 101 7.51 18.79 16.11
CA GLY A 101 7.87 18.90 14.69
C GLY A 101 7.65 20.33 14.16
N PRO A 102 8.29 20.70 13.04
CA PRO A 102 8.04 21.99 12.40
C PRO A 102 6.56 22.11 11.98
N PRO A 103 5.92 23.29 12.10
CA PRO A 103 4.56 23.48 11.61
C PRO A 103 4.45 23.14 10.13
N LEU A 104 3.49 22.29 9.78
CA LEU A 104 3.22 21.87 8.40
C LEU A 104 1.75 21.50 8.22
N ASP A 105 1.28 21.62 6.99
CA ASP A 105 -0.03 21.18 6.51
C ASP A 105 0.07 20.70 5.05
N TYR A 106 -1.05 20.29 4.45
CA TYR A 106 -1.11 19.87 3.06
C TYR A 106 -0.60 20.90 2.06
N GLY A 107 -0.72 22.21 2.37
CA GLY A 107 -0.35 23.30 1.47
C GLY A 107 1.14 23.63 1.52
N SER A 108 1.74 23.54 2.71
CA SER A 108 3.15 23.82 2.97
C SER A 108 4.06 22.60 2.80
N PHE A 109 3.51 21.38 2.75
CA PHE A 109 4.31 20.18 2.56
C PHE A 109 4.88 20.07 1.13
N ARG A 110 6.16 19.69 1.03
CA ARG A 110 6.84 19.42 -0.24
C ARG A 110 6.72 17.95 -0.61
N TYR A 111 5.75 17.62 -1.47
CA TYR A 111 5.53 16.25 -1.93
C TYR A 111 6.71 15.73 -2.75
N ALA A 112 7.08 14.47 -2.50
CA ALA A 112 8.19 13.82 -3.13
C ALA A 112 7.96 13.61 -4.65
N PRO A 113 8.90 14.03 -5.52
CA PRO A 113 8.91 13.74 -6.95
C PRO A 113 9.37 12.32 -7.29
N THR A 114 9.85 11.54 -6.31
CA THR A 114 10.30 10.15 -6.50
C THR A 114 9.75 9.24 -5.40
N ALA A 115 9.66 7.95 -5.70
CA ALA A 115 9.28 6.92 -4.74
C ALA A 115 10.25 6.87 -3.56
N GLN A 116 11.56 6.95 -3.83
CA GLN A 116 12.58 6.89 -2.79
C GLN A 116 12.47 8.07 -1.82
N GLU A 117 12.29 9.29 -2.32
CA GLU A 117 12.12 10.46 -1.45
C GLU A 117 10.83 10.37 -0.62
N ALA A 118 9.75 9.80 -1.17
CA ALA A 118 8.52 9.57 -0.40
C ALA A 118 8.73 8.54 0.72
N LEU A 119 9.50 7.49 0.47
CA LEU A 119 9.85 6.50 1.49
C LEU A 119 10.75 7.08 2.58
N ASP A 120 11.70 7.95 2.23
CA ASP A 120 12.56 8.62 3.20
C ASP A 120 11.74 9.57 4.10
N GLN A 121 10.79 10.31 3.51
CA GLN A 121 9.84 11.15 4.25
C GLN A 121 8.96 10.30 5.19
N LEU A 122 8.43 9.19 4.70
CA LEU A 122 7.64 8.25 5.48
C LEU A 122 8.43 7.67 6.66
N ASP A 123 9.67 7.23 6.43
CA ASP A 123 10.53 6.65 7.46
C ASP A 123 10.86 7.69 8.56
N ALA A 124 11.11 8.96 8.18
CA ALA A 124 11.38 10.04 9.12
C ALA A 124 10.15 10.38 9.99
N GLU A 125 8.98 10.55 9.37
CA GLU A 125 7.76 10.92 10.09
C GLU A 125 7.24 9.79 10.97
N TYR A 126 7.41 8.54 10.54
CA TYR A 126 7.10 7.37 11.36
C TYR A 126 8.00 7.29 12.60
N ALA A 127 9.31 7.50 12.43
CA ALA A 127 10.26 7.51 13.54
C ALA A 127 9.96 8.63 14.55
N GLY A 128 9.63 9.83 14.05
CA GLY A 128 9.20 10.97 14.87
C GLY A 128 7.95 10.65 15.69
N TRP A 129 6.93 10.06 15.05
CA TRP A 129 5.70 9.68 15.71
C TRP A 129 5.94 8.64 16.81
N LEU A 130 6.69 7.58 16.51
CA LEU A 130 6.95 6.51 17.49
C LEU A 130 7.75 7.02 18.70
N ALA A 131 8.71 7.93 18.47
CA ALA A 131 9.46 8.58 19.55
C ALA A 131 8.56 9.49 20.39
N GLY A 132 7.67 10.26 19.76
CA GLY A 132 6.68 11.09 20.42
C GLY A 132 5.74 10.27 21.31
N VAL A 133 5.13 9.21 20.78
CA VAL A 133 4.26 8.31 21.55
C VAL A 133 5.00 7.69 22.72
N LYS A 134 6.26 7.26 22.53
CA LYS A 134 7.09 6.73 23.62
C LYS A 134 7.29 7.74 24.75
N SER A 135 7.45 9.02 24.42
CA SER A 135 7.70 10.09 25.40
C SER A 135 6.51 10.38 26.33
N LEU A 136 5.27 10.01 25.93
CA LEU A 136 4.06 10.27 26.72
C LEU A 136 4.02 9.50 28.05
N GLY A 137 4.66 8.33 28.12
CA GLY A 137 4.48 7.40 29.24
C GLY A 137 3.01 7.01 29.44
N GLY A 138 2.66 6.53 30.63
CA GLY A 138 1.27 6.19 30.97
C GLY A 138 0.38 7.41 31.22
N TRP A 139 0.90 8.41 31.93
CA TRP A 139 0.13 9.62 32.29
C TRP A 139 -0.22 10.48 31.08
N GLY A 140 0.73 10.73 30.16
CA GLY A 140 0.48 11.54 28.97
C GLY A 140 -0.55 10.92 28.02
N LEU A 141 -0.74 9.59 28.04
CA LEU A 141 -1.78 8.92 27.25
C LEU A 141 -3.20 9.21 27.75
N ALA A 142 -3.36 9.49 29.05
CA ALA A 142 -4.66 9.78 29.65
C ALA A 142 -5.11 11.23 29.46
N GLU A 143 -4.15 12.15 29.24
CA GLU A 143 -4.42 13.57 29.01
C GLU A 143 -5.23 13.81 27.74
N LYS A 144 -5.89 14.97 27.67
CA LYS A 144 -6.60 15.42 26.46
C LYS A 144 -5.62 15.69 25.31
N CYS A 145 -5.98 15.30 24.09
CA CYS A 145 -5.18 15.59 22.89
C CYS A 145 -5.17 17.09 22.52
N GLY A 146 -6.16 17.85 22.95
CA GLY A 146 -6.11 19.31 22.93
C GLY A 146 -6.54 19.96 21.60
N PRO A 147 -6.50 21.30 21.54
CA PRO A 147 -7.17 22.09 20.49
C PRO A 147 -6.75 21.79 19.04
N ALA A 148 -5.56 21.23 18.82
CA ALA A 148 -5.09 20.87 17.48
C ALA A 148 -5.99 19.84 16.77
N GLU A 149 -6.70 19.01 17.53
CA GLU A 149 -7.64 18.00 16.99
C GLU A 149 -9.07 18.54 16.83
N GLY A 150 -9.26 19.86 16.92
CA GLY A 150 -10.52 20.55 16.66
C GLY A 150 -11.70 20.00 17.47
N PRO A 151 -12.77 19.48 16.83
CA PRO A 151 -13.94 18.95 17.54
C PRO A 151 -13.63 17.74 18.44
N TYR A 152 -12.44 17.13 18.31
CA TYR A 152 -11.99 16.01 19.13
C TYR A 152 -11.07 16.44 20.28
N ALA A 153 -10.86 17.73 20.51
CA ALA A 153 -9.89 18.25 21.49
C ALA A 153 -10.03 17.68 22.92
N ASP A 154 -11.26 17.33 23.33
CA ASP A 154 -11.54 16.75 24.65
C ASP A 154 -11.33 15.22 24.73
N ARG A 155 -10.98 14.56 23.62
CA ARG A 155 -10.61 13.13 23.61
C ARG A 155 -9.20 12.93 24.18
N SER A 156 -8.95 11.74 24.71
CA SER A 156 -7.64 11.40 25.28
C SER A 156 -6.58 11.22 24.20
N MET A 157 -5.31 11.42 24.57
CA MET A 157 -4.16 11.18 23.70
C MET A 157 -4.11 9.72 23.24
N VAL A 158 -4.48 8.76 24.09
CA VAL A 158 -4.62 7.35 23.65
C VAL A 158 -5.66 7.17 22.54
N THR A 159 -6.75 7.93 22.55
CA THR A 159 -7.75 7.88 21.47
C THR A 159 -7.16 8.37 20.15
N LEU A 160 -6.39 9.47 20.20
CA LEU A 160 -5.67 9.96 19.04
C LEU A 160 -4.64 8.94 18.53
N VAL A 161 -3.84 8.35 19.42
CA VAL A 161 -2.82 7.35 19.04
C VAL A 161 -3.45 6.15 18.35
N LEU A 162 -4.55 5.62 18.90
CA LEU A 162 -5.29 4.51 18.29
C LEU A 162 -5.87 4.88 16.92
N HIS A 163 -6.37 6.11 16.76
CA HIS A 163 -6.83 6.60 15.47
C HIS A 163 -5.68 6.63 14.45
N ILE A 164 -4.55 7.24 14.80
CA ILE A 164 -3.38 7.32 13.91
C ILE A 164 -2.85 5.93 13.53
N HIS A 165 -2.79 5.00 14.48
CA HIS A 165 -2.37 3.63 14.18
C HIS A 165 -3.35 2.92 13.23
N ARG A 166 -4.65 3.15 13.37
CA ARG A 166 -5.65 2.61 12.44
C ARG A 166 -5.47 3.16 11.03
N GLU A 167 -5.27 4.48 10.88
CA GLU A 167 -5.06 5.10 9.56
C GLU A 167 -3.77 4.58 8.90
N LEU A 168 -2.68 4.42 9.67
CA LEU A 168 -1.44 3.82 9.20
C LEU A 168 -1.65 2.40 8.69
N ILE A 169 -2.26 1.53 9.52
CA ILE A 169 -2.51 0.12 9.16
C ILE A 169 -3.39 0.03 7.91
N HIS A 170 -4.45 0.84 7.87
CA HIS A 170 -5.39 0.86 6.75
C HIS A 170 -4.71 1.24 5.44
N HIS A 171 -4.05 2.40 5.38
CA HIS A 171 -3.49 2.90 4.13
C HIS A 171 -2.22 2.18 3.69
N LEU A 172 -1.39 1.70 4.63
CA LEU A 172 -0.22 0.89 4.27
C LEU A 172 -0.65 -0.47 3.68
N ALA A 173 -1.76 -1.04 4.14
CA ALA A 173 -2.33 -2.24 3.53
C ALA A 173 -2.87 -1.98 2.11
N GLU A 174 -3.55 -0.84 1.89
CA GLU A 174 -4.01 -0.45 0.55
C GLU A 174 -2.85 -0.20 -0.42
N ILE A 175 -1.78 0.45 0.05
CA ILE A 175 -0.57 0.67 -0.76
C ILE A 175 0.06 -0.69 -1.14
N ALA A 176 0.18 -1.62 -0.18
CA ALA A 176 0.71 -2.94 -0.45
C ALA A 176 -0.14 -3.68 -1.51
N LEU A 177 -1.47 -3.63 -1.39
CA LEU A 177 -2.39 -4.21 -2.36
C LEU A 177 -2.23 -3.61 -3.76
N LEU A 178 -2.13 -2.29 -3.87
CA LEU A 178 -1.93 -1.63 -5.16
C LEU A 178 -0.58 -1.99 -5.78
N ARG A 179 0.46 -2.11 -4.96
CA ARG A 179 1.79 -2.50 -5.45
C ARG A 179 1.79 -3.94 -5.97
N ASP A 180 1.15 -4.86 -5.25
CA ASP A 180 0.99 -6.23 -5.71
C ASP A 180 0.20 -6.28 -7.02
N LEU A 181 -0.87 -5.50 -7.14
CA LEU A 181 -1.64 -5.41 -8.39
C LEU A 181 -0.80 -4.87 -9.54
N TYR A 182 -0.02 -3.80 -9.34
CA TYR A 182 0.89 -3.28 -10.36
C TYR A 182 1.83 -4.37 -10.87
N ARG A 183 2.47 -5.09 -9.94
CA ARG A 183 3.43 -6.14 -10.26
C ARG A 183 2.81 -7.29 -11.03
N GLN A 184 1.58 -7.68 -10.70
CA GLN A 184 0.88 -8.74 -11.43
C GLN A 184 0.46 -8.30 -12.84
N LEU A 185 0.07 -7.04 -13.01
CA LEU A 185 -0.38 -6.50 -14.31
C LEU A 185 0.77 -6.14 -15.25
N HIS A 186 1.97 -5.89 -14.71
CA HIS A 186 3.14 -5.43 -15.48
C HIS A 186 4.31 -6.42 -15.43
N GLN A 187 4.07 -7.67 -15.02
CA GLN A 187 5.03 -8.74 -15.21
C GLN A 187 5.24 -8.97 -16.72
N PRO A 188 6.49 -9.04 -17.21
CA PRO A 188 6.74 -9.52 -18.55
C PRO A 188 6.19 -10.94 -18.68
N GLU A 189 5.46 -11.23 -19.76
CA GLU A 189 4.91 -12.56 -19.98
C GLU A 189 6.02 -13.60 -20.11
N ASP A 190 6.33 -14.33 -19.05
CA ASP A 190 6.86 -15.70 -19.16
C ASP A 190 5.68 -16.65 -19.41
N ARG A 191 5.00 -16.49 -20.55
CA ARG A 191 4.18 -17.58 -21.09
C ARG A 191 5.10 -18.46 -21.95
N PRO A 192 5.33 -19.73 -21.59
CA PRO A 192 5.85 -20.68 -22.56
C PRO A 192 4.77 -20.86 -23.65
N ASP A 193 4.98 -20.21 -24.79
CA ASP A 193 4.38 -20.60 -26.06
C ASP A 193 4.87 -22.01 -26.41
N ALA A 194 4.13 -23.04 -25.96
CA ALA A 194 4.20 -24.37 -26.54
C ALA A 194 2.95 -25.15 -26.15
N GLN A 195 1.91 -25.04 -26.97
CA GLN A 195 1.05 -26.18 -27.19
C GLN A 195 1.86 -27.17 -28.04
N PRO A 196 2.20 -28.38 -27.54
CA PRO A 196 2.86 -29.36 -28.40
C PRO A 196 1.83 -29.86 -29.40
N ASP A 197 2.04 -29.50 -30.66
CA ASP A 197 1.43 -30.05 -31.85
C ASP A 197 1.92 -31.50 -32.07
N GLY A 198 1.56 -32.37 -31.14
CA GLY A 198 1.73 -33.81 -31.26
C GLY A 198 0.75 -34.40 -32.26
N ARG A 199 0.99 -34.19 -33.57
CA ARG A 199 0.56 -35.16 -34.58
C ARG A 199 1.61 -36.28 -34.62
N PRO A 200 1.24 -37.55 -34.40
CA PRO A 200 2.18 -38.63 -34.57
C PRO A 200 2.46 -38.84 -36.07
N ASP A 201 3.70 -38.55 -36.48
CA ASP A 201 4.25 -39.01 -37.75
C ASP A 201 4.61 -40.50 -37.62
N ALA A 202 3.68 -41.39 -37.96
CA ALA A 202 4.00 -42.77 -38.33
C ALA A 202 2.79 -43.43 -39.00
N GLN A 203 2.80 -43.47 -40.33
CA GLN A 203 2.05 -44.46 -41.09
C GLN A 203 2.98 -45.66 -41.28
N PRO A 204 2.67 -46.86 -40.74
CA PRO A 204 3.50 -48.04 -40.98
C PRO A 204 3.18 -48.60 -42.37
N ASP A 205 4.14 -48.49 -43.26
CA ASP A 205 4.31 -49.23 -44.50
C ASP A 205 4.82 -50.65 -44.19
N GLY A 206 3.89 -51.59 -44.07
CA GLY A 206 4.24 -53.00 -43.86
C GLY A 206 3.09 -53.94 -44.19
N ARG A 207 2.96 -54.32 -45.47
CA ARG A 207 2.32 -55.60 -45.83
C ARG A 207 3.30 -56.73 -45.53
N PRO A 208 2.79 -57.82 -44.94
CA PRO A 208 3.21 -59.15 -45.37
C PRO A 208 2.01 -60.07 -45.60
N ASP A 209 1.74 -60.36 -46.86
CA ASP A 209 1.88 -61.67 -47.51
C ASP A 209 1.71 -62.91 -46.60
N GLY A 210 0.63 -63.68 -46.78
CA GLY A 210 0.56 -65.06 -46.24
C GLY A 210 -0.86 -65.61 -46.05
N ARG A 211 -1.14 -66.77 -46.65
CA ARG A 211 -2.46 -67.43 -46.86
C ARG A 211 -3.15 -67.99 -45.60
N PRO A 212 -4.46 -68.34 -45.69
CA PRO A 212 -5.23 -68.93 -44.61
C PRO A 212 -5.24 -70.47 -44.68
N ASP A 213 -4.92 -71.12 -43.56
CA ASP A 213 -5.34 -72.48 -43.19
C ASP A 213 -5.78 -72.35 -41.72
N GLY A 214 -6.86 -72.89 -41.17
CA GLY A 214 -7.78 -73.97 -41.50
C GLY A 214 -8.58 -74.21 -40.20
N LEU A 215 -9.82 -74.65 -40.35
CA LEU A 215 -10.84 -74.87 -39.32
C LEU A 215 -10.39 -75.79 -38.16
N ALA A 216 -10.90 -75.56 -36.93
CA ALA A 216 -11.83 -76.48 -36.24
C ALA A 216 -11.94 -76.23 -34.71
N THR A 217 -13.14 -75.82 -34.30
CA THR A 217 -14.04 -76.44 -33.30
C THR A 217 -13.53 -77.08 -32.00
N ARG A 218 -14.29 -76.76 -30.92
CA ARG A 218 -14.55 -77.44 -29.61
C ARG A 218 -13.75 -76.88 -28.41
N ALA A 219 -14.23 -76.94 -27.17
CA ALA A 219 -15.55 -76.94 -26.51
C ALA A 219 -15.25 -77.09 -25.00
N LEU A 220 -16.05 -76.46 -24.12
CA LEU A 220 -16.24 -76.75 -22.68
C LEU A 220 -14.99 -76.50 -21.79
N ARG A 221 -15.05 -75.82 -20.64
CA ARG A 221 -16.09 -75.54 -19.64
C ARG A 221 -15.89 -74.15 -19.04
#